data_AF-A0A7C7G962-F1
#
_entry.id   AF-A0A7C7G962-F1
#
_cell.length_a   1.000
_cell.length_b   1.000
_cell.length_c   1.000
_cell.angle_alpha   90.00
_cell.angle_beta   90.00
_cell.angle_gamma   90.00
#
_symmetry.space_group_name_H-M   'P 1'
#
loop_
_entity.id
_entity.type
_entity.pdbx_description
1 polymer ?
#
loop_
_entity_poly.entity_id
_entity_poly.type
_entity_poly.pdbx_seq_one_letter_code
_entity_poly.pdbx_strand_id
1 'polypeptide(L)'
;MDYGICNLSIVPGRAEPSDRAELVTQVLFGEDFEIVDENERWFHIELLAASYDCWVDKKQVLLMERPGSEKGESAFVASLDGIARDMKGDETRIPFGAVLPDY
;
A
#
# COMPACT_ATOMS: atom_id res chain seq x y z
N MET A 1 -14.72 7.54 -6.12
CA MET A 1 -13.27 7.56 -5.87
C MET A 1 -13.09 6.62 -4.71
N ASP A 2 -12.58 5.44 -5.02
CA ASP A 2 -12.35 4.40 -4.04
C ASP A 2 -10.88 4.45 -3.66
N TYR A 3 -10.61 4.40 -2.36
CA TYR A 3 -9.26 4.43 -1.82
C TYR A 3 -8.88 3.06 -1.31
N GLY A 4 -7.59 2.85 -1.12
CA GLY A 4 -7.10 1.68 -0.42
C GLY A 4 -5.79 1.94 0.29
N ILE A 5 -5.41 0.97 1.10
CA ILE A 5 -4.17 0.95 1.86
C ILE A 5 -3.46 -0.39 1.66
N CYS A 6 -2.14 -0.34 1.64
CA CYS A 6 -1.33 -1.54 1.70
C CYS A 6 -1.21 -2.03 3.15
N ASN A 7 -1.92 -3.12 3.47
CA ASN A 7 -1.90 -3.76 4.79
C ASN A 7 -0.88 -4.90 4.91
N LEU A 8 -0.22 -5.26 3.81
CA LEU A 8 0.87 -6.22 3.77
C LEU A 8 2.20 -5.48 3.86
N SER A 9 3.27 -6.22 4.18
CA SER A 9 4.63 -5.67 4.27
C SER A 9 5.04 -4.93 3.00
N ILE A 10 4.88 -5.62 1.85
CA ILE A 10 5.19 -5.11 0.50
C ILE A 10 4.20 -5.75 -0.48
N VAL A 11 3.60 -4.94 -1.33
CA VAL A 11 2.79 -5.36 -2.48
C VAL A 11 3.51 -5.00 -3.78
N PRO A 12 3.63 -5.93 -4.74
CA PRO A 12 4.26 -5.66 -6.01
C PRO A 12 3.40 -4.73 -6.88
N GLY A 13 3.94 -3.56 -7.25
CA GLY A 13 3.35 -2.67 -8.24
C GLY A 13 3.84 -3.03 -9.65
N ARG A 14 2.90 -3.30 -10.56
CA ARG A 14 3.20 -3.83 -11.91
C ARG A 14 2.88 -2.85 -13.03
N ALA A 15 3.60 -2.98 -14.14
CA ALA A 15 3.35 -2.19 -15.36
C ALA A 15 1.97 -2.50 -15.99
N GLU A 16 1.54 -3.75 -15.89
CA GLU A 16 0.32 -4.26 -16.53
C GLU A 16 -0.43 -5.21 -15.56
N PRO A 17 -1.75 -5.42 -15.74
CA PRO A 17 -2.56 -6.30 -14.90
C PRO A 17 -2.30 -7.79 -15.20
N SER A 18 -1.08 -8.25 -14.92
CA SER A 18 -0.62 -9.61 -15.19
C SER A 18 0.48 -10.03 -14.22
N ASP A 19 0.41 -11.26 -13.72
CA ASP A 19 1.46 -11.82 -12.85
C ASP A 19 2.84 -11.88 -13.54
N ARG A 20 2.85 -11.90 -14.88
CA ARG A 20 4.07 -11.92 -15.71
C ARG A 20 4.60 -10.52 -16.05
N ALA A 21 3.85 -9.46 -15.73
CA ALA A 21 4.25 -8.10 -16.01
C ALA A 21 5.46 -7.70 -15.17
N GLU A 22 6.22 -6.74 -15.71
CA GLU A 22 7.34 -6.12 -15.01
C GLU A 22 6.90 -5.52 -13.67
N LEU A 23 7.76 -5.68 -12.66
CA LEU A 23 7.63 -5.00 -11.37
C LEU A 23 8.24 -3.60 -11.51
N VAL A 24 7.39 -2.59 -11.56
CA VAL A 24 7.81 -1.19 -11.77
C VAL A 24 7.98 -0.42 -10.46
N THR A 25 7.29 -0.85 -9.40
CA THR A 25 7.41 -0.26 -8.07
C THR A 25 7.00 -1.27 -6.97
N GLN A 26 7.10 -0.85 -5.73
CA GLN A 26 6.63 -1.58 -4.55
C GLN A 26 5.74 -0.64 -3.75
N VAL A 27 4.56 -1.12 -3.36
CA VAL A 27 3.69 -0.44 -2.40
C VAL A 27 4.03 -0.98 -1.01
N LEU A 28 4.41 -0.10 -0.11
CA LEU A 28 4.86 -0.44 1.23
C LEU A 28 3.69 -0.41 2.22
N PHE A 29 3.87 -1.14 3.33
CA PHE A 29 2.91 -1.10 4.42
C PHE A 29 2.53 0.34 4.80
N GLY A 30 1.23 0.58 4.92
CA GLY A 30 0.64 1.86 5.30
C GLY A 30 0.56 2.90 4.20
N GLU A 31 1.02 2.63 2.98
CA GLU A 31 0.83 3.55 1.87
C GLU A 31 -0.63 3.56 1.40
N ASP A 32 -1.17 4.78 1.30
CA ASP A 32 -2.49 5.05 0.76
C ASP A 32 -2.43 5.30 -0.75
N PHE A 33 -3.47 4.86 -1.44
CA PHE A 33 -3.62 5.07 -2.87
C PHE A 33 -5.08 5.33 -3.25
N GLU A 34 -5.25 5.99 -4.39
CA GLU A 34 -6.54 6.10 -5.08
C GLU A 34 -6.63 5.04 -6.18
N ILE A 35 -7.79 4.42 -6.34
CA ILE A 35 -8.07 3.49 -7.44
C ILE A 35 -8.57 4.30 -8.63
N VAL A 36 -7.80 4.29 -9.72
CA VAL A 36 -8.08 5.04 -10.95
C VAL A 36 -8.70 4.18 -12.05
N ASP A 37 -8.46 2.87 -12.04
CA ASP A 37 -9.11 1.88 -12.92
C ASP A 37 -9.12 0.51 -12.25
N GLU A 38 -9.99 -0.39 -12.71
CA GLU A 38 -10.04 -1.76 -12.21
C GLU A 38 -10.50 -2.77 -13.27
N ASN A 39 -10.07 -4.02 -13.10
CA ASN A 39 -10.63 -5.16 -13.82
C ASN A 39 -11.03 -6.28 -12.84
N GLU A 40 -11.29 -7.49 -13.30
CA GLU A 40 -11.73 -8.59 -12.44
C GLU A 40 -10.76 -8.89 -11.27
N ARG A 41 -9.44 -8.77 -11.51
CA ARG A 41 -8.40 -9.22 -10.56
C ARG A 41 -7.44 -8.12 -10.10
N TRP A 42 -7.40 -7.00 -10.80
CA TRP A 42 -6.40 -5.96 -10.57
C TRP A 42 -7.05 -4.60 -10.30
N PHE A 43 -6.39 -3.82 -9.45
CA PHE A 43 -6.60 -2.37 -9.34
C PHE A 43 -5.44 -1.66 -10.03
N HIS A 44 -5.74 -0.65 -10.84
CA HIS A 44 -4.79 0.38 -11.22
C HIS A 44 -4.89 1.49 -10.21
N ILE A 45 -3.78 1.78 -9.54
CA ILE A 45 -3.74 2.67 -8.38
C ILE A 45 -2.76 3.80 -8.61
N GLU A 46 -3.03 4.96 -8.02
CA GLU A 46 -2.10 6.08 -7.92
C GLU A 46 -1.77 6.30 -6.44
N LEU A 47 -0.49 6.24 -6.08
CA LEU A 47 -0.03 6.45 -4.71
C LEU A 47 -0.20 7.94 -4.33
N LEU A 48 -0.80 8.22 -3.18
CA LEU A 48 -1.11 9.60 -2.80
C LEU A 48 0.14 10.41 -2.44
N ALA A 49 1.15 9.75 -1.88
CA ALA A 49 2.40 10.40 -1.44
C ALA A 49 3.47 10.50 -2.55
N ALA A 50 3.37 9.68 -3.58
CA ALA A 50 4.32 9.61 -4.67
C ALA A 50 3.51 9.52 -5.97
N SER A 51 3.43 10.61 -6.74
CA SER A 51 2.65 10.69 -8.00
C SER A 51 3.12 9.67 -9.05
N TYR A 52 2.80 8.41 -8.80
CA TYR A 52 3.26 7.22 -9.49
C TYR A 52 2.11 6.21 -9.44
N ASP A 53 1.84 5.62 -10.59
CA ASP A 53 0.77 4.66 -10.76
C ASP A 53 1.30 3.24 -11.06
N CYS A 54 0.54 2.23 -10.67
CA CYS A 54 0.84 0.85 -10.99
C CYS A 54 -0.37 -0.07 -10.82
N TRP A 55 -0.26 -1.31 -11.29
CA TRP A 55 -1.26 -2.36 -11.10
C TRP A 55 -0.94 -3.24 -9.89
N VAL A 56 -1.94 -3.51 -9.05
CA VAL A 56 -1.86 -4.39 -7.88
C VAL A 56 -2.98 -5.43 -7.88
N ASP A 57 -2.72 -6.63 -7.34
CA ASP A 57 -3.76 -7.67 -7.21
C ASP A 57 -4.73 -7.29 -6.08
N LYS A 58 -6.04 -7.33 -6.35
CA LYS A 58 -7.08 -6.93 -5.40
C LYS A 58 -7.00 -7.66 -4.06
N LYS A 59 -6.46 -8.89 -4.03
CA LYS A 59 -6.35 -9.70 -2.81
C LYS A 59 -5.24 -9.23 -1.88
N GLN A 60 -4.36 -8.35 -2.34
CA GLN A 60 -3.16 -7.93 -1.61
C GLN A 60 -3.32 -6.58 -0.92
N VAL A 61 -4.47 -5.92 -1.07
CA VAL A 61 -4.74 -4.59 -0.52
C VAL A 61 -6.10 -4.55 0.18
N LEU A 62 -6.31 -3.54 1.01
CA LEU A 62 -7.60 -3.29 1.67
C LEU A 62 -8.23 -2.02 1.11
N LEU A 63 -9.54 -2.11 0.80
CA LEU A 63 -10.33 -0.96 0.41
C LEU A 63 -10.69 -0.10 1.63
N MET A 64 -10.74 1.21 1.41
CA MET A 64 -11.09 2.20 2.41
C MET A 64 -12.05 3.24 1.84
N GLU A 65 -12.92 3.78 2.69
CA GLU A 65 -13.85 4.83 2.28
C GLU A 65 -13.15 6.19 2.06
N ARG A 66 -12.03 6.44 2.76
CA ARG A 66 -11.27 7.69 2.72
C ARG A 66 -9.78 7.40 2.98
N PRO A 67 -8.85 8.19 2.44
CA PRO A 67 -7.42 8.02 2.70
C PRO A 67 -7.06 8.38 4.15
N GLY A 68 -6.09 7.66 4.69
CA GLY A 68 -5.68 7.72 6.10
C GLY A 68 -4.54 8.71 6.33
N SER A 69 -4.69 9.99 5.98
CA SER A 69 -3.79 11.05 6.47
C SER A 69 -4.20 12.45 6.01
N GLU A 70 -5.34 12.96 6.49
CA GLU A 70 -5.65 14.41 6.35
C GLU A 70 -5.04 15.26 7.50
N LYS A 71 -4.50 14.67 8.58
CA LYS A 71 -4.29 15.40 9.86
C LYS A 71 -3.09 15.08 10.76
N GLY A 72 -2.17 14.17 10.41
CA GLY A 72 -1.06 13.75 11.30
C GLY A 72 0.33 13.87 10.66
N GLU A 73 1.37 14.09 11.46
CA GLU A 73 2.75 13.82 11.03
C GLU A 73 2.90 12.30 10.85
N SER A 74 2.95 11.83 9.61
CA SER A 74 3.14 10.40 9.33
C SER A 74 4.46 9.91 9.93
N ALA A 75 4.39 8.84 10.72
CA ALA A 75 5.59 8.16 11.21
C ALA A 75 6.07 7.15 10.17
N PHE A 76 7.38 7.08 9.97
CA PHE A 76 8.01 6.19 8.99
C PHE A 76 9.06 5.30 9.65
N VAL A 77 9.24 4.10 9.11
CA VAL A 77 10.34 3.20 9.52
C VAL A 77 11.65 3.68 8.90
N ALA A 78 12.56 4.18 9.73
CA ALA A 78 13.87 4.66 9.29
C ALA A 78 15.00 3.61 9.40
N SER A 79 14.74 2.46 10.01
CA SER A 79 15.65 1.31 10.04
C SER A 79 15.46 0.41 8.81
N LEU A 80 16.42 -0.49 8.54
CA LEU A 80 16.35 -1.44 7.42
C LEU A 80 15.05 -2.27 7.44
N ASP A 81 14.68 -2.74 8.62
CA ASP A 81 13.42 -3.41 8.92
C ASP A 81 12.85 -2.91 10.25
N GLY A 82 11.53 -3.02 10.37
CA GLY A 82 10.75 -2.75 11.57
C GLY A 82 9.72 -3.85 11.82
N ILE A 83 9.10 -3.84 12.99
CA ILE A 83 8.02 -4.76 13.35
C ILE A 83 6.79 -3.91 13.69
N ALA A 84 5.75 -4.04 12.88
CA ALA A 84 4.40 -3.60 13.23
C ALA A 84 3.72 -4.70 14.06
N ARG A 85 3.05 -4.32 15.12
CA ARG A 85 2.24 -5.24 15.94
C ARG A 85 0.81 -4.74 15.97
N ASP A 86 -0.13 -5.62 15.65
CA ASP A 86 -1.55 -5.28 15.71
C ASP A 86 -2.10 -5.37 17.14
N MET A 87 -3.39 -5.02 17.31
CA MET A 87 -4.07 -5.08 18.60
C MET A 87 -4.28 -6.50 19.14
N LYS A 88 -4.20 -7.54 18.29
CA LYS A 88 -4.29 -8.94 18.69
C LYS A 88 -2.93 -9.52 19.10
N GLY A 89 -1.85 -8.79 18.84
CA GLY A 89 -0.48 -9.20 19.12
C GLY A 89 0.21 -9.87 17.93
N ASP A 90 -0.43 -9.90 16.76
CA ASP A 90 0.17 -10.43 15.54
C ASP A 90 1.24 -9.46 15.03
N GLU A 91 2.41 -10.00 14.70
CA GLU A 91 3.57 -9.23 14.26
C GLU A 91 3.78 -9.34 12.75
N THR A 92 3.95 -8.18 12.11
CA THR A 92 4.30 -8.07 10.69
C THR A 92 5.61 -7.32 10.55
N ARG A 93 6.58 -7.91 9.84
CA ARG A 93 7.80 -7.19 9.48
C ARG A 93 7.50 -6.19 8.38
N ILE A 94 7.96 -4.96 8.54
CA ILE A 94 7.75 -3.86 7.60
C ILE A 94 9.10 -3.28 7.18
N PRO A 95 9.28 -2.93 5.89
CA PRO A 95 10.55 -2.44 5.38
C PRO A 95 10.82 -0.98 5.79
N PHE A 96 12.06 -0.54 5.59
CA PHE A 96 12.41 0.88 5.52
C PHE A 96 11.43 1.65 4.62
N GLY A 97 11.00 2.83 5.07
CA GLY A 97 10.09 3.70 4.33
C GLY A 97 8.61 3.37 4.51
N ALA A 98 8.25 2.25 5.14
CA ALA A 98 6.87 1.94 5.49
C ALA A 98 6.27 3.03 6.38
N VAL A 99 5.00 3.35 6.14
CA VAL A 99 4.24 4.37 6.85
C VAL A 99 3.44 3.67 7.96
N LEU A 100 3.39 4.27 9.14
CA LEU A 100 2.48 3.82 10.19
C LEU A 100 1.18 4.62 10.09
N PRO A 101 0.08 3.99 9.67
CA PRO A 101 -1.21 4.66 9.63
C PRO A 101 -1.74 4.90 11.05
N ASP A 102 -2.38 6.06 11.24
CA ASP A 102 -3.07 6.42 12.48
C ASP A 102 -4.40 5.64 12.59
N TYR A 103 -4.36 4.42 13.15
CA TYR A 103 -5.56 3.64 13.50
C TYR A 103 -5.82 3.59 15.01
#